data_AF-A0A3P5HAE3-F1
#
_entry.id   AF-A0A3P5HAE3-F1
#
_cell.length_a   1.000
_cell.length_b   1.000
_cell.length_c   1.000
_cell.angle_alpha   90.00
_cell.angle_beta   90.00
_cell.angle_gamma   90.00
#
_symmetry.space_group_name_H-M   'P 1'
#
loop_
_entity.id
_entity.type
_entity.pdbx_description
1 polymer ?
#
loop_
_entity_poly.entity_id
_entity_poly.type
_entity_poly.pdbx_seq_one_letter_code
_entity_poly.pdbx_strand_id
1 'polypeptide(L)'
;MHFYVDETGQTGRNLFDKTQPVLSYGVLSSDANLDKVAEADLAVIRKTLGVQRLHAAELGLHRLSDLVDTLLVLQKKHRIRFDIWQVVKRDHAIISFFDQVFDQGMNPAVPWSAYWTLCATPAESGQPV
;
A
#
# COMPACT_ATOMS: atom_id res chain seq x y z
N MET A 1 16.20 -1.27 2.29
CA MET A 1 14.98 -1.43 1.48
C MET A 1 14.06 -0.28 1.78
N HIS A 2 13.57 0.40 0.75
CA HIS A 2 12.76 1.61 0.79
C HIS A 2 11.44 1.35 0.07
N PHE A 3 10.36 1.89 0.62
CA PHE A 3 9.00 1.72 0.11
C PHE A 3 8.34 3.09 -0.03
N TYR A 4 7.70 3.30 -1.17
CA TYR A 4 6.94 4.50 -1.50
C TYR A 4 5.52 4.05 -1.79
N VAL A 5 4.58 4.48 -0.96
CA VAL A 5 3.18 4.03 -1.01
C VAL A 5 2.31 5.21 -1.37
N ASP A 6 1.45 5.02 -2.36
CA ASP A 6 0.45 6.02 -2.74
C ASP A 6 -0.93 5.37 -2.90
N GLU A 7 -1.95 6.14 -2.56
CA GLU A 7 -3.34 5.69 -2.62
C GLU A 7 -4.02 6.28 -3.85
N THR A 8 -4.69 5.45 -4.64
CA THR A 8 -5.44 5.96 -5.79
C THR A 8 -6.78 6.54 -5.37
N GLY A 9 -7.12 7.72 -5.89
CA GLY A 9 -8.49 8.26 -5.87
C GLY A 9 -9.06 8.58 -4.49
N GLN A 10 -8.23 8.74 -3.45
CA GLN A 10 -8.67 9.04 -2.07
C GLN A 10 -9.73 8.06 -1.55
N THR A 11 -9.65 6.81 -2.04
CA THR A 11 -10.51 5.68 -1.67
C THR A 11 -10.71 5.46 -0.17
N GLY A 12 -9.75 5.79 0.69
CA GLY A 12 -9.77 5.52 2.13
C GLY A 12 -10.66 6.46 2.94
N ARG A 13 -11.06 7.62 2.37
CA ARG A 13 -11.82 8.64 3.12
C ARG A 13 -13.25 8.18 3.46
N ASN A 14 -13.87 7.39 2.60
CA ASN A 14 -15.21 6.87 2.81
C ASN A 14 -15.24 5.36 2.55
N LEU A 15 -15.24 4.58 3.64
CA LEU A 15 -15.22 3.12 3.57
C LEU A 15 -16.53 2.53 3.03
N PHE A 16 -17.65 3.25 3.16
CA PHE A 16 -18.98 2.77 2.77
C PHE A 16 -19.48 3.37 1.45
N ASP A 17 -18.59 3.99 0.67
CA ASP A 17 -18.93 4.49 -0.66
C ASP A 17 -19.19 3.33 -1.63
N LYS A 18 -20.45 3.18 -2.07
CA LYS A 18 -20.87 2.13 -3.01
C LYS A 18 -20.31 2.34 -4.41
N THR A 19 -19.98 3.58 -4.79
CA THR A 19 -19.44 3.92 -6.12
C THR A 19 -17.95 3.60 -6.22
N GLN A 20 -17.28 3.42 -5.08
CA GLN A 20 -15.85 3.17 -4.97
C GLN A 20 -15.60 2.02 -3.99
N PRO A 21 -15.94 0.76 -4.36
CA PRO A 21 -15.96 -0.37 -3.43
C PRO A 21 -14.57 -0.95 -3.09
N VAL A 22 -13.54 -0.52 -3.81
CA VAL A 22 -12.17 -1.03 -3.67
C VAL A 22 -11.25 0.08 -3.18
N LEU A 23 -10.45 -0.23 -2.17
CA LEU A 23 -9.30 0.54 -1.71
C LEU A 23 -8.07 0.02 -2.45
N SER A 24 -7.30 0.89 -3.08
CA SER A 24 -6.17 0.49 -3.93
C SER A 24 -4.92 1.30 -3.60
N TYR A 25 -3.80 0.60 -3.42
CA TYR A 25 -2.50 1.19 -3.13
C TYR A 25 -1.49 0.77 -4.20
N GLY A 26 -0.76 1.74 -4.72
CA GLY A 26 0.45 1.50 -5.50
C GLY A 26 1.65 1.55 -4.57
N VAL A 27 2.52 0.54 -4.66
CA VAL A 27 3.75 0.45 -3.87
C VAL A 27 4.93 0.36 -4.82
N LEU A 28 5.84 1.32 -4.71
CA LEU A 28 7.16 1.24 -5.31
C LEU A 28 8.17 0.78 -4.25
N SER A 29 8.93 -0.26 -4.55
CA SER A 29 9.98 -0.76 -3.67
C SER A 29 11.34 -0.78 -4.35
N SER A 30 12.39 -0.43 -3.61
CA SER A 30 13.78 -0.46 -4.08
C SER A 30 14.74 -0.71 -2.91
N ASP A 31 15.91 -1.28 -3.18
CA ASP A 31 16.95 -1.43 -2.16
C ASP A 31 17.58 -0.09 -1.77
N ALA A 32 17.58 0.88 -2.68
CA ALA A 32 18.18 2.20 -2.52
C ALA A 32 17.12 3.29 -2.27
N ASN A 33 17.55 4.40 -1.66
CA ASN A 33 16.70 5.57 -1.45
C ASN A 33 16.55 6.34 -2.78
N LEU A 34 15.39 6.20 -3.42
CA LEU A 34 15.09 6.78 -4.74
C LEU A 34 15.14 8.32 -4.73
N ASP A 35 14.75 8.97 -3.63
CA ASP A 35 14.78 10.43 -3.51
C ASP A 35 16.20 10.99 -3.60
N LYS A 36 17.21 10.18 -3.26
CA LYS A 36 18.62 10.57 -3.37
C LYS A 36 19.25 10.09 -4.67
N VAL A 37 19.02 8.83 -5.06
CA VAL A 37 19.75 8.21 -6.17
C VAL A 37 19.16 8.55 -7.54
N ALA A 38 17.86 8.84 -7.62
CA ALA A 38 17.19 9.16 -8.89
C ALA A 38 17.10 10.67 -9.16
N GLU A 39 17.38 11.53 -8.18
CA GLU A 39 17.16 12.98 -8.29
C GLU A 39 17.94 13.64 -9.43
N ALA A 40 19.18 13.20 -9.68
CA ALA A 40 19.97 13.71 -10.81
C ALA A 40 19.32 13.38 -12.16
N ASP A 41 18.86 12.14 -12.32
CA ASP A 41 18.20 11.68 -13.54
C ASP A 41 16.81 12.37 -13.70
N LEU A 42 16.05 12.50 -12.61
CA LEU A 42 14.77 13.22 -12.58
C LEU A 42 14.91 14.72 -12.87
N ALA A 43 15.99 15.36 -12.41
CA ALA A 43 16.28 16.76 -12.71
C ALA A 43 16.52 16.99 -14.22
N VAL A 44 17.22 16.06 -14.87
CA VAL A 44 17.40 16.10 -16.34
C VAL A 44 16.05 15.98 -17.04
N ILE A 45 15.22 15.01 -16.65
CA ILE A 45 13.89 14.80 -17.23
C ILE A 45 13.01 16.05 -17.08
N ARG A 46 12.94 16.63 -15.87
CA ARG A 46 12.20 17.86 -15.58
C ARG A 46 12.66 19.03 -16.45
N LYS A 47 13.98 19.19 -16.61
CA LYS A 47 14.57 20.24 -17.46
C LYS A 47 14.22 20.03 -18.93
N THR A 48 14.30 18.81 -19.43
CA THR A 48 13.97 18.47 -20.83
C THR A 48 12.50 18.77 -21.15
N LEU A 49 11.59 18.49 -20.21
CA LEU A 49 10.16 18.71 -20.37
C LEU A 49 9.72 20.15 -20.04
N GLY A 50 10.59 20.94 -19.40
CA GLY A 50 10.30 22.28 -18.92
C GLY A 50 9.28 22.33 -17.79
N VAL A 51 9.19 21.27 -16.98
CA VAL A 51 8.22 21.15 -15.87
C VAL A 51 8.91 21.15 -14.51
N GLN A 52 8.23 21.67 -13.49
CA GLN A 52 8.73 21.57 -12.12
C GLN A 52 8.46 20.21 -11.48
N ARG A 53 7.37 19.54 -11.87
CA ARG A 53 7.00 18.22 -11.36
C ARG A 53 6.60 17.28 -12.49
N LEU A 54 6.96 16.01 -12.32
CA LEU A 54 6.51 14.95 -13.22
C LEU A 54 5.16 14.44 -12.76
N HIS A 55 4.11 15.23 -13.02
CA HIS A 55 2.74 14.88 -12.67
C HIS A 55 1.89 14.77 -13.94
N ALA A 56 1.04 13.75 -14.04
CA ALA A 56 0.24 13.50 -15.24
C ALA A 56 -0.66 14.68 -15.62
N ALA A 57 -1.15 15.44 -14.63
CA ALA A 57 -1.93 16.65 -14.86
C ALA A 57 -1.15 17.79 -15.56
N GLU A 58 0.18 17.87 -15.36
CA GLU A 58 1.05 18.87 -15.99
C GLU A 58 1.58 18.39 -17.34
N LEU A 59 1.83 17.07 -17.46
CA LEU A 59 2.48 16.47 -18.63
C LEU A 59 1.49 16.12 -19.75
N GLY A 60 0.27 15.70 -19.41
CA GLY A 60 -0.64 15.06 -20.35
C GLY A 60 -0.13 13.69 -20.83
N LEU A 61 -1.00 12.94 -21.51
CA LEU A 61 -0.71 11.55 -21.89
C LEU A 61 0.40 11.42 -22.95
N HIS A 62 0.47 12.37 -23.89
CA HIS A 62 1.43 12.33 -24.99
C HIS A 62 2.88 12.43 -24.50
N ARG A 63 3.19 13.38 -23.62
CA ARG A 63 4.56 13.60 -23.12
C ARG A 63 5.05 12.50 -22.18
N LEU A 64 4.12 11.79 -21.53
CA LEU A 64 4.45 10.61 -20.72
C LEU A 64 5.02 9.47 -21.56
N SER A 65 4.55 9.32 -22.80
CA SER A 65 5.02 8.27 -23.71
C SER A 65 6.49 8.44 -24.07
N ASP A 66 6.94 9.70 -24.24
CA ASP A 66 8.33 10.03 -24.54
C ASP A 66 9.31 9.68 -23.40
N LEU A 67 8.80 9.48 -22.18
CA LEU A 67 9.60 9.19 -20.99
C LEU A 67 9.76 7.70 -20.69
N VAL A 68 9.00 6.84 -21.37
CA VAL A 68 8.92 5.41 -21.03
C VAL A 68 10.30 4.77 -21.03
N ASP A 69 11.11 5.01 -22.07
CA ASP A 69 12.46 4.43 -22.17
C ASP A 69 13.39 4.89 -21.04
N THR A 70 13.32 6.18 -20.68
CA THR A 70 14.15 6.74 -19.59
C THR A 70 13.73 6.16 -18.24
N LEU A 71 12.42 6.05 -17.98
CA LEU A 71 11.88 5.43 -16.78
C LEU A 71 12.23 3.94 -16.70
N LEU A 72 12.26 3.23 -17.82
CA LEU A 72 12.63 1.81 -17.88
C LEU A 72 14.12 1.61 -17.53
N VAL A 73 15.01 2.51 -17.98
CA VAL A 73 16.42 2.50 -17.59
C VAL A 73 16.56 2.73 -16.08
N LEU A 74 15.83 3.70 -15.52
CA LEU A 74 15.84 3.97 -14.07
C LEU A 74 15.32 2.79 -13.25
N GLN A 75 14.22 2.19 -13.70
CA GLN A 75 13.64 0.99 -13.09
C GLN A 75 14.67 -0.13 -13.01
N LYS A 76 15.40 -0.41 -14.10
CA LYS A 76 16.44 -1.45 -14.14
C LYS A 76 17.64 -1.10 -13.28
N LYS A 77 18.13 0.15 -13.38
CA LYS A 77 19.29 0.67 -12.63
C LYS A 77 19.10 0.55 -11.12
N HIS A 78 17.90 0.87 -10.63
CA HIS A 78 17.59 0.87 -9.20
C HIS A 78 16.74 -0.33 -8.76
N ARG A 79 16.57 -1.33 -9.63
CA ARG A 79 15.76 -2.54 -9.39
C ARG A 79 14.39 -2.23 -8.78
N ILE A 80 13.74 -1.18 -9.27
CA ILE A 80 12.46 -0.72 -8.74
C ILE A 80 11.40 -1.77 -9.06
N ARG A 81 10.65 -2.22 -8.06
CA ARG A 81 9.46 -3.04 -8.26
C ARG A 81 8.21 -2.19 -8.01
N PHE A 82 7.20 -2.41 -8.85
CA PHE A 82 5.91 -1.76 -8.70
C PHE A 82 4.86 -2.83 -8.46
N ASP A 83 4.23 -2.76 -7.31
CA ASP A 83 3.21 -3.70 -6.85
C ASP A 83 1.91 -2.92 -6.62
N ILE A 84 0.79 -3.47 -7.08
CA ILE A 84 -0.54 -2.90 -6.84
C ILE A 84 -1.27 -3.82 -5.87
N TRP A 85 -1.77 -3.24 -4.79
CA TRP A 85 -2.55 -3.94 -3.78
C TRP A 85 -3.96 -3.40 -3.76
N GLN A 86 -4.94 -4.30 -3.69
CA GLN A 86 -6.35 -3.94 -3.66
C GLN A 86 -7.04 -4.69 -2.54
N VAL A 87 -7.92 -3.97 -1.84
CA VAL A 87 -8.75 -4.53 -0.78
C VAL A 87 -10.19 -4.09 -1.00
N VAL A 88 -11.12 -5.04 -0.93
CA VAL A 88 -12.54 -4.73 -0.97
C VAL A 88 -12.92 -4.04 0.35
N LYS A 89 -13.48 -2.83 0.27
CA LYS A 89 -13.78 -2.01 1.45
C LYS A 89 -14.74 -2.68 2.43
N ARG A 90 -15.69 -3.46 1.92
CA ARG A 90 -16.63 -4.22 2.75
C ARG A 90 -15.90 -5.22 3.63
N ASP A 91 -14.94 -5.94 3.07
CA ASP A 91 -14.17 -6.93 3.81
C ASP A 91 -13.24 -6.24 4.80
N HIS A 92 -12.59 -5.14 4.38
CA HIS A 92 -11.80 -4.29 5.27
C HIS A 92 -12.63 -3.79 6.47
N ALA A 93 -13.89 -3.39 6.26
CA ALA A 93 -14.77 -2.94 7.34
C ALA A 93 -15.08 -4.06 8.33
N ILE A 94 -15.34 -5.28 7.84
CA ILE A 94 -15.62 -6.44 8.68
C ILE A 94 -14.37 -6.83 9.49
N ILE A 95 -13.20 -6.86 8.84
CA ILE A 95 -11.92 -7.13 9.50
C ILE A 95 -11.63 -6.07 10.56
N SER A 96 -11.76 -4.79 10.22
CA SER A 96 -11.56 -3.67 11.16
C SER A 96 -12.49 -3.76 12.37
N PHE A 97 -13.75 -4.12 12.15
CA PHE A 97 -14.71 -4.33 13.24
C PHE A 97 -14.28 -5.50 14.13
N PHE A 98 -13.87 -6.61 13.52
CA PHE A 98 -13.41 -7.78 14.26
C PHE A 98 -12.21 -7.43 15.16
N ASP A 99 -11.21 -6.75 14.60
CA ASP A 99 -10.02 -6.32 15.35
C ASP A 99 -10.41 -5.38 16.51
N GLN A 100 -11.27 -4.39 16.25
CA GLN A 100 -11.70 -3.45 17.30
C GLN A 100 -12.51 -4.10 18.43
N VAL A 101 -13.23 -5.19 18.16
CA VAL A 101 -14.06 -5.85 19.18
C VAL A 101 -13.29 -6.94 19.91
N PHE A 102 -12.46 -7.70 19.19
CA PHE A 102 -11.91 -8.96 19.68
C PHE A 102 -10.37 -8.97 19.78
N ASP A 103 -9.64 -8.08 19.14
CA ASP A 103 -8.19 -8.01 19.29
C ASP A 103 -7.83 -7.21 20.54
N GLN A 104 -7.16 -7.85 21.51
CA GLN A 104 -6.65 -7.19 22.71
C GLN A 104 -5.64 -6.08 22.37
N GLY A 105 -4.89 -6.20 21.28
CA GLY A 105 -3.95 -5.18 20.84
C GLY A 105 -4.65 -3.85 20.52
N MET A 106 -5.91 -3.91 20.09
CA MET A 106 -6.73 -2.76 19.73
C MET A 106 -7.76 -2.39 20.81
N ASN A 107 -8.27 -3.38 21.55
CA ASN A 107 -9.28 -3.22 22.59
C ASN A 107 -8.76 -3.67 23.97
N PRO A 108 -8.40 -2.72 24.86
CA PRO A 108 -7.89 -3.04 26.21
C PRO A 108 -8.87 -3.82 27.09
N ALA A 109 -10.17 -3.82 26.78
CA ALA A 109 -11.18 -4.56 27.54
C ALA A 109 -11.17 -6.06 27.24
N VAL A 110 -10.52 -6.49 26.15
CA VAL A 110 -10.40 -7.91 25.80
C VAL A 110 -9.19 -8.51 26.51
N PRO A 111 -9.36 -9.57 27.32
CA PRO A 111 -8.23 -10.25 27.94
C PRO A 111 -7.43 -11.06 26.90
N TRP A 112 -6.11 -11.17 27.10
CA TRP A 112 -5.21 -11.94 26.22
C TRP A 112 -5.69 -13.35 25.92
N SER A 113 -6.25 -14.03 26.92
CA SER A 113 -6.74 -15.39 26.78
C SER A 113 -7.91 -15.53 25.79
N ALA A 114 -8.66 -14.46 25.49
CA ALA A 114 -9.84 -14.52 24.63
C ALA A 114 -9.51 -14.65 23.14
N TYR A 115 -8.41 -14.05 22.66
CA TYR A 115 -8.04 -14.11 21.26
C TYR A 115 -7.47 -15.48 20.86
N TRP A 116 -6.70 -16.10 21.77
CA TRP A 116 -5.98 -17.36 21.49
C TRP A 116 -6.79 -18.64 21.76
N THR A 117 -7.97 -18.54 22.39
CA THR A 117 -8.76 -19.74 22.77
C THR A 117 -9.65 -20.28 21.65
N LEU A 118 -10.04 -19.49 20.65
CA LEU A 118 -10.88 -19.98 19.54
C LEU A 118 -10.17 -21.01 18.64
N CYS A 119 -8.83 -21.02 18.61
CA CYS A 119 -8.02 -22.04 17.93
C CYS A 119 -7.69 -23.25 18.81
N ALA A 120 -8.01 -23.20 20.10
CA ALA A 120 -7.95 -24.36 20.98
C ALA A 120 -9.32 -25.06 20.92
N THR A 121 -9.51 -25.95 19.94
CA THR A 121 -10.50 -27.02 20.09
C THR A 121 -10.31 -27.62 21.48
N PRO A 122 -11.37 -27.82 22.28
CA PRO A 122 -11.22 -28.49 23.55
C PRO A 122 -10.69 -29.89 23.24
N ALA A 123 -9.42 -30.13 23.58
CA ALA A 123 -8.92 -31.49 23.68
C ALA A 123 -9.86 -32.18 24.67
N GLU A 124 -10.52 -33.23 24.18
CA GLU A 124 -11.49 -33.99 24.94
C GLU A 124 -10.98 -34.29 26.34
N SER A 125 -11.91 -34.15 27.29
CA SER A 125 -11.82 -34.54 28.69
C SER A 125 -10.89 -35.73 28.94
N GLY A 126 -9.78 -35.47 29.63
CA GLY A 126 -8.93 -36.50 30.20
C GLY A 126 -8.26 -35.98 31.46
N GLN A 127 -8.96 -36.02 32.59
CA GLN A 127 -8.30 -35.96 33.89
C GLN A 127 -7.24 -37.07 33.97
N PRO A 128 -6.12 -36.81 34.65
CA PRO A 128 -5.76 -37.75 35.69
C PRO A 128 -5.37 -37.06 37.01
N VAL A 129 -5.64 -37.83 38.05
CA VAL A 129 -5.43 -37.67 39.50
C VAL A 129 -4.16 -36.92 39.88
#